data_AF-A0A7W8IJE9-F1
#
_entry.id   AF-A0A7W8IJE9-F1
#
_cell.length_a   1.000
_cell.length_b   1.000
_cell.length_c   1.000
_cell.angle_alpha   90.00
_cell.angle_beta   90.00
_cell.angle_gamma   90.00
#
_symmetry.space_group_name_H-M   'P 1'
#
loop_
_entity.id
_entity.type
_entity.pdbx_description
1 polymer ?
#
loop_
_entity_poly.entity_id
_entity_poly.type
_entity_poly.pdbx_seq_one_letter_code
_entity_poly.pdbx_strand_id
1 'polypeptide(L)'
;MRQIRVGLIALAILVPAMVGVQARADAALLMEEPYGEFGAFNPTGHAAIYLNHICAESPTVLRPCRAGEPGAVISRYHKIDGYDWLAIPLVPYLYAVERVEDVPKTADAALEARLRDQYRRDHLLALAPDVEEGKKAGEAPRGEWTQLAGASYDRRIYGFQIQTTADEDEQFMNRFNDSRNVGHFNLLFHNCADFSRTLLDVYYPHSVHRNIFSDLGITTPKQVARSLTKYADRHPDLNFSTFMIPQVPGSIKRSHPIDGVLESVVKSKKYVVPLAVLDPEVAAGFVVAYLTDGRFKAPKDAAVEVIPGEPTTMTGAAPAPGADQVRRPLPAPAATPAPQ
;
A
#
# COMPACT_ATOMS: atom_id res chain seq x y z
N MET A 1 39.52 38.61 35.59
CA MET A 1 39.75 37.35 34.85
C MET A 1 38.76 36.21 35.16
N ARG A 2 38.23 36.08 36.38
CA ARG A 2 37.30 34.99 36.75
C ARG A 2 35.88 35.15 36.18
N GLN A 3 35.41 36.39 35.99
CA GLN A 3 34.05 36.65 35.47
C GLN A 3 33.91 36.53 33.95
N ILE A 4 35.01 36.74 33.19
CA ILE A 4 35.03 36.57 31.73
C ILE A 4 34.94 35.09 31.34
N ARG A 5 35.49 34.19 32.17
CA ARG A 5 35.41 32.74 31.98
C ARG A 5 34.01 32.16 32.22
N VAL A 6 33.22 32.78 33.09
CA VAL A 6 31.84 32.32 33.38
C VAL A 6 30.88 32.70 32.24
N GLY A 7 31.06 33.86 31.63
CA GLY A 7 30.26 34.28 30.46
C GLY A 7 30.49 33.42 29.22
N LEU A 8 31.74 32.99 28.98
CA LEU A 8 32.09 32.10 27.87
C LEU A 8 31.58 30.65 28.06
N ILE A 9 31.49 30.17 29.31
CA ILE A 9 30.90 28.86 29.60
C ILE A 9 29.38 28.89 29.47
N ALA A 10 28.72 29.99 29.88
CA ALA A 10 27.28 30.16 29.70
C ALA A 10 26.90 30.26 28.21
N LEU A 11 27.73 30.89 27.38
CA LEU A 11 27.51 30.96 25.92
C LEU A 11 27.81 29.62 25.22
N ALA A 12 28.76 28.83 25.71
CA ALA A 12 29.06 27.50 25.16
C ALA A 12 28.02 26.43 25.50
N ILE A 13 27.25 26.60 26.59
CA ILE A 13 26.18 25.67 27.00
C ILE A 13 24.84 26.01 26.32
N LEU A 14 24.66 27.23 25.81
CA LEU A 14 23.41 27.64 25.12
C LEU A 14 23.41 27.36 23.61
N VAL A 15 24.55 27.03 23.00
CA VAL A 15 24.66 26.76 21.55
C VAL A 15 24.27 25.34 21.11
N PRO A 16 24.28 24.26 21.93
CA PRO A 16 23.79 22.96 21.46
C PRO A 16 22.26 22.83 21.42
N ALA A 17 21.49 23.78 22.00
CA ALA A 17 20.03 23.68 22.10
C ALA A 17 19.26 24.08 20.83
N MET A 18 19.96 24.57 19.79
CA MET A 18 19.37 24.86 18.47
C MET A 18 19.73 23.83 17.39
N VAL A 19 20.28 22.67 17.75
CA VAL A 19 20.10 21.48 16.90
C VAL A 19 18.82 20.83 17.37
N GLY A 20 17.69 21.48 17.05
CA GLY A 20 16.39 20.86 17.19
C GLY A 20 16.47 19.52 16.50
N VAL A 21 16.18 18.44 17.23
CA VAL A 21 15.82 17.17 16.63
C VAL A 21 14.64 17.52 15.73
N GLN A 22 14.89 17.74 14.44
CA GLN A 22 13.80 17.85 13.48
C GLN A 22 13.07 16.52 13.61
N ALA A 23 11.83 16.58 14.11
CA ALA A 23 10.94 15.43 14.11
C ALA A 23 10.91 14.95 12.66
N ARG A 24 11.54 13.80 12.43
CA ARG A 24 11.64 13.23 11.08
C ARG A 24 10.26 12.68 10.76
N ALA A 25 9.66 13.23 9.73
CA ALA A 25 8.45 12.68 9.15
C ALA A 25 8.82 11.64 8.10
N ASP A 26 7.88 10.76 7.80
CA ASP A 26 8.02 9.76 6.77
C ASP A 26 6.70 9.61 6.00
N ALA A 27 6.85 9.38 4.70
CA ALA A 27 5.78 8.94 3.82
C ALA A 27 6.12 7.56 3.29
N ALA A 28 5.13 6.68 3.11
CA ALA A 28 5.35 5.39 2.49
C ALA A 28 4.34 5.10 1.39
N LEU A 29 4.83 4.64 0.24
CA LEU A 29 3.98 4.03 -0.77
C LEU A 29 3.53 2.66 -0.27
N LEU A 30 2.24 2.49 -0.05
CA LEU A 30 1.60 1.20 0.20
C LEU A 30 1.23 0.57 -1.15
N MET A 31 1.99 -0.44 -1.54
CA MET A 31 1.73 -1.26 -2.72
C MET A 31 0.87 -2.46 -2.32
N GLU A 32 -0.34 -2.49 -2.85
CA GLU A 32 -1.40 -3.40 -2.44
C GLU A 32 -1.90 -4.27 -3.59
N GLU A 33 -2.29 -5.50 -3.26
CA GLU A 33 -2.90 -6.41 -4.23
C GLU A 33 -4.27 -5.90 -4.73
N PRO A 34 -4.64 -6.23 -5.97
CA PRO A 34 -5.90 -5.77 -6.56
C PRO A 34 -7.10 -6.30 -5.77
N TYR A 35 -8.09 -5.45 -5.55
CA TYR A 35 -9.29 -5.74 -4.75
C TYR A 35 -10.59 -5.63 -5.57
N GLY A 36 -11.61 -6.38 -5.16
CA GLY A 36 -12.96 -6.28 -5.70
C GLY A 36 -13.12 -6.77 -7.15
N GLU A 37 -14.30 -6.51 -7.73
CA GLU A 37 -14.57 -6.82 -9.14
C GLU A 37 -13.65 -6.04 -10.07
N PHE A 38 -13.28 -4.80 -9.71
CA PHE A 38 -12.31 -4.00 -10.45
C PHE A 38 -10.94 -4.69 -10.55
N GLY A 39 -10.44 -5.27 -9.45
CA GLY A 39 -9.21 -6.06 -9.41
C GLY A 39 -9.26 -7.37 -10.21
N ALA A 40 -10.45 -7.94 -10.42
CA ALA A 40 -10.64 -9.15 -11.23
C ALA A 40 -10.45 -8.89 -12.74
N PHE A 41 -10.66 -7.65 -13.19
CA PHE A 41 -10.43 -7.23 -14.58
C PHE A 41 -9.11 -6.48 -14.74
N ASN A 42 -8.66 -5.74 -13.73
CA ASN A 42 -7.37 -5.06 -13.72
C ASN A 42 -6.45 -5.53 -12.56
N PRO A 43 -5.55 -6.48 -12.81
CA PRO A 43 -4.68 -7.08 -11.79
C PRO A 43 -3.52 -6.19 -11.31
N THR A 44 -3.46 -4.90 -11.67
CA THR A 44 -2.31 -4.03 -11.40
C THR A 44 -2.13 -3.62 -9.93
N GLY A 45 -3.10 -3.92 -9.05
CA GLY A 45 -3.04 -3.56 -7.63
C GLY A 45 -3.72 -2.22 -7.27
N HIS A 46 -3.66 -1.88 -5.98
CA HIS A 46 -4.00 -0.56 -5.44
C HIS A 46 -2.72 0.12 -4.93
N ALA A 47 -2.66 1.45 -4.98
CA ALA A 47 -1.59 2.24 -4.41
C ALA A 47 -2.19 3.27 -3.47
N ALA A 48 -1.65 3.38 -2.28
CA ALA A 48 -1.98 4.41 -1.30
C ALA A 48 -0.71 5.01 -0.72
N ILE A 49 -0.79 6.21 -0.15
CA ILE A 49 0.33 6.83 0.57
C ILE A 49 0.00 6.86 2.06
N TYR A 50 0.85 6.24 2.86
CA TYR A 50 0.85 6.37 4.31
C TYR A 50 1.68 7.59 4.71
N LEU A 51 1.18 8.40 5.64
CA LEU A 51 1.83 9.58 6.19
C LEU A 51 1.81 9.46 7.72
N ASN A 52 2.99 9.43 8.37
CA ASN A 52 3.06 9.21 9.82
C ASN A 52 2.97 10.50 10.66
N HIS A 53 3.05 11.69 10.05
CA HIS A 53 2.90 13.00 10.71
C HIS A 53 1.69 13.81 10.22
N ILE A 54 0.97 13.30 9.21
CA ILE A 54 -0.27 13.86 8.70
C ILE A 54 -1.41 12.89 9.04
N CYS A 55 -2.45 13.42 9.69
CA CYS A 55 -3.60 12.69 10.15
C CYS A 55 -4.88 13.22 9.45
N ALA A 56 -5.91 12.37 9.37
CA ALA A 56 -7.21 12.77 8.85
C ALA A 56 -8.04 13.42 9.98
N GLU A 57 -8.48 14.65 9.80
CA GLU A 57 -9.53 15.25 10.65
C GLU A 57 -10.90 14.72 10.24
N SER A 58 -11.08 14.51 8.94
CA SER A 58 -12.21 13.80 8.34
C SER A 58 -11.72 13.09 7.07
N PRO A 59 -12.54 12.24 6.43
CA PRO A 59 -12.14 11.57 5.19
C PRO A 59 -11.66 12.50 4.05
N THR A 60 -11.97 13.79 4.12
CA THR A 60 -11.67 14.79 3.08
C THR A 60 -10.83 15.97 3.58
N VAL A 61 -10.34 15.92 4.82
CA VAL A 61 -9.55 17.01 5.43
C VAL A 61 -8.35 16.45 6.17
N LEU A 62 -7.16 16.94 5.82
CA LEU A 62 -5.89 16.59 6.48
C LEU A 62 -5.55 17.59 7.57
N ARG A 63 -4.78 17.14 8.56
CA ARG A 63 -4.20 17.97 9.62
C ARG A 63 -2.89 17.39 10.14
N PRO A 64 -2.07 18.16 10.87
CA PRO A 64 -0.97 17.59 11.63
C PRO A 64 -1.47 16.52 12.62
N CYS A 65 -0.68 15.45 12.78
CA CYS A 65 -0.93 14.47 13.81
C CYS A 65 -0.69 15.04 15.22
N ARG A 66 -1.50 14.60 16.17
CA ARG A 66 -1.30 14.81 17.60
C ARG A 66 -0.34 13.75 18.13
N ALA A 67 0.23 13.99 19.30
CA ALA A 67 1.12 13.04 19.95
C ALA A 67 0.42 11.67 20.13
N GLY A 68 1.06 10.60 19.65
CA GLY A 68 0.55 9.24 19.73
C GLY A 68 -0.41 8.83 18.61
N GLU A 69 -0.73 9.72 17.67
CA GLU A 69 -1.50 9.32 16.49
C GLU A 69 -0.60 8.66 15.45
N PRO A 70 -1.00 7.50 14.89
CA PRO A 70 -0.16 6.73 13.98
C PRO A 70 -0.21 7.22 12.54
N GLY A 71 -0.80 8.38 12.26
CA GLY A 71 -0.93 8.89 10.88
C GLY A 71 -2.18 8.45 10.14
N ALA A 72 -2.19 8.75 8.84
CA ALA A 72 -3.29 8.46 7.93
C ALA A 72 -2.80 7.89 6.60
N VAL A 73 -3.69 7.17 5.93
CA VAL A 73 -3.50 6.65 4.58
C VAL A 73 -4.39 7.43 3.63
N ILE A 74 -3.77 8.06 2.63
CA ILE A 74 -4.45 8.82 1.59
C ILE A 74 -4.36 8.09 0.25
N SER A 75 -5.49 8.02 -0.45
CA SER A 75 -5.54 7.42 -1.79
C SER A 75 -6.67 8.00 -2.62
N ARG A 76 -6.62 7.71 -3.92
CA ARG A 76 -7.69 7.95 -4.88
C ARG A 76 -8.46 6.65 -5.13
N TYR A 77 -9.77 6.73 -4.97
CA TYR A 77 -10.67 5.59 -5.14
C TYR A 77 -11.58 5.74 -6.36
N HIS A 78 -12.04 4.62 -6.88
CA HIS A 78 -13.02 4.60 -7.95
C HIS A 78 -14.43 4.65 -7.34
N LYS A 79 -15.21 5.68 -7.72
CA LYS A 79 -16.65 5.82 -7.39
C LYS A 79 -16.97 5.83 -5.89
N ILE A 80 -16.25 6.63 -5.10
CA ILE A 80 -16.64 6.91 -3.72
C ILE A 80 -17.05 8.39 -3.62
N ASP A 81 -18.36 8.62 -3.57
CA ASP A 81 -19.02 9.91 -3.32
C ASP A 81 -18.49 11.12 -4.12
N GLY A 82 -17.93 10.88 -5.32
CA GLY A 82 -17.43 11.94 -6.19
C GLY A 82 -16.15 12.63 -5.74
N TYR A 83 -15.49 12.17 -4.68
CA TYR A 83 -14.21 12.72 -4.22
C TYR A 83 -13.03 12.24 -5.07
N ASP A 84 -12.02 13.10 -5.18
CA ASP A 84 -10.78 12.77 -5.89
C ASP A 84 -9.82 11.96 -5.03
N TRP A 85 -9.81 12.25 -3.74
CA TRP A 85 -9.00 11.56 -2.75
C TRP A 85 -9.75 11.46 -1.42
N LEU A 86 -9.44 10.41 -0.67
CA LEU A 86 -9.90 10.21 0.69
C LEU A 86 -8.74 9.82 1.58
N ALA A 87 -8.77 10.27 2.83
CA ALA A 87 -7.77 9.95 3.85
C ALA A 87 -8.44 9.23 5.03
N ILE A 88 -7.94 8.04 5.38
CA ILE A 88 -8.45 7.25 6.50
C ILE A 88 -7.34 7.09 7.54
N PRO A 89 -7.62 7.20 8.86
CA PRO A 89 -6.61 6.91 9.88
C PRO A 89 -6.01 5.51 9.70
N LEU A 90 -4.71 5.35 10.00
CA LEU A 90 -3.96 4.14 9.65
C LEU A 90 -4.59 2.85 10.18
N VAL A 91 -4.99 2.82 11.46
CA VAL A 91 -5.49 1.61 12.11
C VAL A 91 -6.84 1.16 11.51
N PRO A 92 -7.84 2.04 11.33
CA PRO A 92 -9.05 1.68 10.58
C PRO A 92 -8.79 1.27 9.14
N TYR A 93 -7.87 1.96 8.44
CA TYR A 93 -7.53 1.60 7.07
C TYR A 93 -7.03 0.15 6.99
N LEU A 94 -6.15 -0.26 7.90
CA LEU A 94 -5.57 -1.61 7.89
C LEU A 94 -6.53 -2.66 8.47
N TYR A 95 -7.25 -2.35 9.56
CA TYR A 95 -7.91 -3.36 10.39
C TYR A 95 -9.38 -3.06 10.69
N ALA A 96 -9.97 -1.99 10.16
CA ALA A 96 -11.36 -1.57 10.40
C ALA A 96 -11.72 -1.43 11.89
N VAL A 97 -10.72 -1.17 12.74
CA VAL A 97 -10.86 -0.87 14.17
C VAL A 97 -10.14 0.43 14.47
N GLU A 98 -10.57 1.12 15.52
CA GLU A 98 -10.01 2.43 15.87
C GLU A 98 -8.70 2.34 16.66
N ARG A 99 -8.52 1.27 17.44
CA ARG A 99 -7.39 1.11 18.36
C ARG A 99 -6.58 -0.13 18.04
N VAL A 100 -5.28 -0.03 18.28
CA VAL A 100 -4.29 -1.09 18.02
C VAL A 100 -4.62 -2.35 18.81
N GLU A 101 -5.04 -2.20 20.06
CA GLU A 101 -5.40 -3.30 20.95
C GLU A 101 -6.62 -4.11 20.48
N ASP A 102 -7.45 -3.53 19.61
CA ASP A 102 -8.65 -4.17 19.07
C ASP A 102 -8.36 -4.93 17.77
N VAL A 103 -7.11 -4.90 17.27
CA VAL A 103 -6.70 -5.62 16.06
C VAL A 103 -6.86 -7.13 16.28
N PRO A 104 -7.68 -7.83 15.47
CA PRO A 104 -7.92 -9.25 15.69
C PRO A 104 -6.68 -10.08 15.31
N LYS A 105 -6.34 -11.05 16.16
CA LYS A 105 -5.24 -12.01 15.90
C LYS A 105 -5.55 -12.94 14.73
N THR A 106 -6.82 -13.25 14.52
CA THR A 106 -7.32 -14.04 13.41
C THR A 106 -8.68 -13.52 12.98
N ALA A 107 -9.00 -13.60 11.70
CA ALA A 107 -10.30 -13.18 11.18
C ALA A 107 -10.90 -14.19 10.19
N ASP A 108 -12.23 -14.19 10.14
CA ASP A 108 -13.03 -14.81 9.10
C ASP A 108 -13.84 -13.74 8.36
N ALA A 109 -14.51 -14.13 7.27
CA ALA A 109 -15.27 -13.20 6.44
C ALA A 109 -16.43 -12.53 7.20
N ALA A 110 -16.99 -13.19 8.22
CA ALA A 110 -18.08 -12.62 9.01
C ALA A 110 -17.56 -11.54 9.97
N LEU A 111 -16.42 -11.77 10.60
CA LEU A 111 -15.74 -10.79 11.44
C LEU A 111 -15.32 -9.56 10.64
N GLU A 112 -14.67 -9.78 9.49
CA GLU A 112 -14.27 -8.71 8.57
C GLU A 112 -15.45 -7.82 8.17
N ALA A 113 -16.55 -8.43 7.69
CA ALA A 113 -17.75 -7.70 7.30
C ALA A 113 -18.35 -6.90 8.47
N ARG A 114 -18.37 -7.48 9.67
CA ARG A 114 -18.89 -6.83 10.87
C ARG A 114 -18.04 -5.63 11.29
N LEU A 115 -16.71 -5.77 11.30
CA LEU A 115 -15.80 -4.67 11.67
C LEU A 115 -15.88 -3.52 10.67
N ARG A 116 -15.91 -3.82 9.36
CA ARG A 116 -16.12 -2.81 8.31
C ARG A 116 -17.46 -2.10 8.45
N ASP A 117 -18.55 -2.83 8.67
CA ASP A 117 -19.88 -2.21 8.82
C ASP A 117 -19.96 -1.34 10.08
N GLN A 118 -19.35 -1.79 11.19
CA GLN A 118 -19.27 -0.98 12.41
C GLN A 118 -18.54 0.33 12.14
N TYR A 119 -17.32 0.27 11.61
CA TYR A 119 -16.54 1.48 11.30
C TYR A 119 -17.27 2.39 10.30
N ARG A 120 -17.97 1.82 9.31
CA ARG A 120 -18.79 2.57 8.35
C ARG A 120 -19.91 3.32 9.04
N ARG A 121 -20.66 2.67 9.94
CA ARG A 121 -21.76 3.30 10.67
C ARG A 121 -21.28 4.43 11.56
N ASP A 122 -20.11 4.26 12.15
CA ASP A 122 -19.55 5.24 13.07
C ASP A 122 -18.95 6.45 12.33
N HIS A 123 -18.31 6.24 11.17
CA HIS A 123 -17.47 7.28 10.53
C HIS A 123 -17.72 7.54 9.04
N LEU A 124 -18.34 6.61 8.31
CA LEU A 124 -18.42 6.66 6.85
C LEU A 124 -19.85 6.68 6.29
N LEU A 125 -20.88 6.89 7.10
CA LEU A 125 -22.27 6.95 6.62
C LEU A 125 -22.49 8.00 5.53
N ALA A 126 -21.76 9.12 5.60
CA ALA A 126 -21.82 10.15 4.57
C ALA A 126 -21.31 9.65 3.21
N LEU A 127 -20.29 8.77 3.20
CA LEU A 127 -19.67 8.23 2.00
C LEU A 127 -20.33 6.92 1.50
N ALA A 128 -20.91 6.15 2.43
CA ALA A 128 -21.50 4.85 2.20
C ALA A 128 -22.80 4.71 3.03
N PRO A 129 -23.88 5.39 2.61
CA PRO A 129 -25.16 5.38 3.33
C PRO A 129 -25.83 4.01 3.27
N ASP A 130 -26.69 3.73 4.25
CA ASP A 130 -27.47 2.50 4.27
C ASP A 130 -28.34 2.38 3.01
N VAL A 131 -28.57 1.14 2.55
CA VAL A 131 -29.51 0.89 1.46
C VAL A 131 -30.90 1.35 1.90
N GLU A 132 -31.52 2.25 1.12
CA GLU A 132 -32.79 2.89 1.50
C GLU A 132 -33.98 1.94 1.40
N GLU A 133 -34.04 1.11 0.35
CA GLU A 133 -35.23 0.34 0.01
C GLU A 133 -34.96 -1.12 -0.36
N GLY A 134 -35.99 -1.96 -0.19
CA GLY A 134 -35.99 -3.37 -0.59
C GLY A 134 -35.53 -4.33 0.52
N LYS A 135 -35.22 -5.56 0.13
CA LYS A 135 -34.93 -6.66 1.07
C LYS A 135 -33.67 -6.47 1.92
N LYS A 136 -32.82 -5.52 1.54
CA LYS A 136 -31.55 -5.17 2.18
C LYS A 136 -31.60 -3.79 2.84
N ALA A 137 -32.79 -3.22 3.04
CA ALA A 137 -32.92 -1.91 3.66
C ALA A 137 -32.22 -1.89 5.04
N GLY A 138 -31.40 -0.88 5.29
CA GLY A 138 -30.59 -0.77 6.51
C GLY A 138 -29.27 -1.57 6.50
N GLU A 139 -29.00 -2.37 5.46
CA GLU A 139 -27.68 -2.97 5.26
C GLU A 139 -26.70 -1.97 4.63
N ALA A 140 -25.41 -2.26 4.75
CA ALA A 140 -24.38 -1.52 4.03
C ALA A 140 -24.59 -1.57 2.51
N PRO A 141 -24.27 -0.49 1.79
CA PRO A 141 -24.39 -0.48 0.34
C PRO A 141 -23.35 -1.44 -0.25
N ARG A 142 -23.62 -1.94 -1.45
CA ARG A 142 -22.56 -2.59 -2.24
C ARG A 142 -21.64 -1.51 -2.81
N GLY A 143 -20.37 -1.86 -3.05
CA GLY A 143 -19.46 -0.99 -3.77
C GLY A 143 -18.06 -1.00 -3.18
N GLU A 144 -17.26 -0.04 -3.64
CA GLU A 144 -15.83 0.03 -3.38
C GLU A 144 -15.49 0.68 -2.03
N TRP A 145 -16.48 1.11 -1.24
CA TRP A 145 -16.26 1.74 0.07
C TRP A 145 -15.53 0.81 1.05
N THR A 146 -15.65 -0.52 0.88
CA THR A 146 -14.93 -1.49 1.70
C THR A 146 -13.42 -1.40 1.54
N GLN A 147 -12.90 -0.75 0.50
CA GLN A 147 -11.48 -0.45 0.34
C GLN A 147 -10.96 0.60 1.33
N LEU A 148 -11.86 1.39 1.94
CA LEU A 148 -11.49 2.42 2.91
C LEU A 148 -11.10 1.85 4.28
N ALA A 149 -11.52 0.62 4.60
CA ALA A 149 -11.34 0.05 5.92
C ALA A 149 -11.01 -1.44 5.86
N GLY A 150 -10.01 -1.87 6.62
CA GLY A 150 -9.66 -3.29 6.73
C GLY A 150 -8.88 -3.86 5.54
N ALA A 151 -7.96 -3.10 4.93
CA ALA A 151 -7.16 -3.56 3.80
C ALA A 151 -6.33 -4.82 4.13
N SER A 152 -5.85 -4.97 5.37
CA SER A 152 -5.07 -6.13 5.81
C SER A 152 -5.87 -7.42 5.95
N TYR A 153 -7.20 -7.37 5.84
CA TYR A 153 -8.02 -8.59 5.75
C TYR A 153 -7.92 -9.23 4.37
N ASP A 154 -7.83 -8.43 3.32
CA ASP A 154 -7.85 -8.92 1.94
C ASP A 154 -6.46 -9.28 1.42
N ARG A 155 -5.45 -8.57 1.91
CA ARG A 155 -4.14 -8.54 1.25
C ARG A 155 -2.99 -8.25 2.19
N ARG A 156 -1.82 -8.69 1.75
CA ARG A 156 -0.53 -8.26 2.28
C ARG A 156 -0.13 -6.96 1.59
N ILE A 157 0.55 -6.07 2.31
CA ILE A 157 0.86 -4.73 1.84
C ILE A 157 2.37 -4.53 1.93
N TYR A 158 2.99 -3.98 0.90
CA TYR A 158 4.41 -3.62 0.92
C TYR A 158 4.54 -2.10 1.00
N GLY A 159 5.22 -1.62 2.04
CA GLY A 159 5.55 -0.21 2.23
C GLY A 159 6.92 0.12 1.66
N PHE A 160 7.01 1.19 0.88
CA PHE A 160 8.27 1.79 0.43
C PHE A 160 8.37 3.18 1.04
N GLN A 161 9.11 3.27 2.13
CA GLN A 161 9.17 4.44 2.99
C GLN A 161 10.29 5.39 2.56
N ILE A 162 9.95 6.67 2.57
CA ILE A 162 10.83 7.78 2.33
C ILE A 162 10.74 8.74 3.51
N GLN A 163 11.88 9.34 3.85
CA GLN A 163 11.91 10.41 4.82
C GLN A 163 11.32 11.70 4.23
N THR A 164 10.56 12.43 5.05
CA THR A 164 10.02 13.76 4.76
C THR A 164 10.37 14.73 5.90
N THR A 165 10.08 16.01 5.67
CA THR A 165 10.26 17.10 6.64
C THR A 165 8.91 17.72 6.99
N ALA A 166 8.85 18.38 8.16
CA ALA A 166 7.63 19.08 8.61
C ALA A 166 7.16 20.15 7.59
N ASP A 167 8.10 20.86 6.96
CA ASP A 167 7.78 21.90 5.97
C ASP A 167 7.21 21.30 4.68
N GLU A 168 7.69 20.13 4.25
CA GLU A 168 7.14 19.40 3.10
C GLU A 168 5.75 18.85 3.41
N ASP A 169 5.53 18.33 4.63
CA ASP A 169 4.23 17.86 5.08
C ASP A 169 3.20 18.99 5.19
N GLU A 170 3.61 20.18 5.64
CA GLU A 170 2.75 21.36 5.63
C GLU A 170 2.37 21.78 4.21
N GLN A 171 3.34 21.82 3.28
CA GLN A 171 3.07 22.10 1.86
C GLN A 171 2.12 21.06 1.25
N PHE A 172 2.31 19.79 1.60
CA PHE A 172 1.44 18.70 1.19
C PHE A 172 0.00 18.96 1.67
N MET A 173 -0.18 19.19 2.97
CA MET A 173 -1.51 19.42 3.54
C MET A 173 -2.22 20.62 2.91
N ASN A 174 -1.54 21.75 2.79
CA ASN A 174 -2.09 22.96 2.19
C ASN A 174 -2.54 22.69 0.74
N ARG A 175 -1.72 21.99 -0.05
CA ARG A 175 -2.06 21.63 -1.42
C ARG A 175 -3.35 20.81 -1.53
N PHE A 176 -3.56 19.84 -0.65
CA PHE A 176 -4.74 18.96 -0.71
C PHE A 176 -5.98 19.62 -0.12
N ASN A 177 -5.85 20.30 1.02
CA ASN A 177 -6.95 20.97 1.69
C ASN A 177 -7.47 22.20 0.92
N ASP A 178 -6.60 22.92 0.21
CA ASP A 178 -6.99 24.10 -0.58
C ASP A 178 -7.58 23.73 -1.95
N SER A 179 -7.39 22.48 -2.39
CA SER A 179 -7.90 22.01 -3.66
C SER A 179 -9.40 21.66 -3.60
N ARG A 180 -10.11 21.86 -4.71
CA ARG A 180 -11.47 21.30 -4.85
C ARG A 180 -11.35 19.79 -5.00
N ASN A 181 -11.58 19.05 -3.91
CA ASN A 181 -11.53 17.59 -3.87
C ASN A 181 -12.70 16.96 -4.67
N VAL A 182 -12.64 17.04 -6.00
CA VAL A 182 -13.66 16.54 -6.93
C VAL A 182 -13.01 15.57 -7.92
N GLY A 183 -13.46 14.33 -7.91
CA GLY A 183 -12.83 13.22 -8.59
C GLY A 183 -13.23 13.06 -10.05
N HIS A 184 -12.22 12.87 -10.91
CA HIS A 184 -12.39 12.41 -12.28
C HIS A 184 -11.56 11.14 -12.51
N PHE A 185 -11.91 10.06 -11.80
CA PHE A 185 -11.18 8.80 -11.90
C PHE A 185 -11.17 8.29 -13.34
N ASN A 186 -9.97 7.98 -13.86
CA ASN A 186 -9.77 7.33 -15.15
C ASN A 186 -8.67 6.28 -14.99
N LEU A 187 -8.98 5.04 -15.36
CA LEU A 187 -8.05 3.93 -15.17
C LEU A 187 -6.70 4.13 -15.87
N LEU A 188 -6.68 4.81 -17.02
CA LEU A 188 -5.47 4.97 -17.84
C LEU A 188 -4.58 6.14 -17.38
N PHE A 189 -5.17 7.22 -16.87
CA PHE A 189 -4.45 8.48 -16.66
C PHE A 189 -4.72 9.19 -15.32
N HIS A 190 -5.77 8.78 -14.59
CA HIS A 190 -6.22 9.37 -13.33
C HIS A 190 -6.63 8.26 -12.34
N ASN A 191 -5.69 7.37 -12.04
CA ASN A 191 -5.89 6.25 -11.12
C ASN A 191 -5.15 6.48 -9.78
N CYS A 192 -5.19 5.49 -8.89
CA CYS A 192 -4.52 5.51 -7.59
C CYS A 192 -2.99 5.66 -7.70
N ALA A 193 -2.35 5.02 -8.68
CA ALA A 193 -0.91 5.11 -8.88
C ALA A 193 -0.48 6.44 -9.51
N ASP A 194 -1.28 7.04 -10.40
CA ASP A 194 -1.06 8.42 -10.87
C ASP A 194 -1.21 9.43 -9.74
N PHE A 195 -2.15 9.19 -8.83
CA PHE A 195 -2.29 9.98 -7.62
C PHE A 195 -1.06 9.85 -6.73
N SER A 196 -0.64 8.62 -6.37
CA SER A 196 0.60 8.38 -5.60
C SER A 196 1.84 9.00 -6.24
N ARG A 197 1.98 8.93 -7.57
CA ARG A 197 3.05 9.62 -8.31
C ARG A 197 3.03 11.13 -8.06
N THR A 198 1.86 11.75 -8.14
CA THR A 198 1.68 13.19 -7.93
C THR A 198 1.98 13.59 -6.49
N LEU A 199 1.66 12.73 -5.52
CA LEU A 199 1.99 12.92 -4.11
C LEU A 199 3.50 12.83 -3.87
N LEU A 200 4.13 11.78 -4.39
CA LEU A 200 5.57 11.55 -4.22
C LEU A 200 6.41 12.64 -4.90
N ASP A 201 5.92 13.24 -5.99
CA ASP A 201 6.57 14.39 -6.64
C ASP A 201 6.65 15.64 -5.75
N VAL A 202 5.83 15.75 -4.68
CA VAL A 202 5.95 16.84 -3.68
C VAL A 202 7.22 16.67 -2.86
N TYR A 203 7.52 15.43 -2.45
CA TYR A 203 8.66 15.11 -1.60
C TYR A 203 9.94 14.90 -2.42
N TYR A 204 9.87 14.04 -3.44
CA TYR A 204 10.98 13.71 -4.33
C TYR A 204 10.59 14.00 -5.78
N PRO A 205 10.81 15.23 -6.26
CA PRO A 205 10.47 15.64 -7.62
C PRO A 205 11.08 14.71 -8.66
N HIS A 206 10.25 14.25 -9.60
CA HIS A 206 10.67 13.37 -10.70
C HIS A 206 11.16 11.98 -10.27
N SER A 207 10.83 11.53 -9.06
CA SER A 207 11.18 10.19 -8.58
C SER A 207 10.42 9.07 -9.30
N VAL A 208 9.23 9.37 -9.81
CA VAL A 208 8.35 8.37 -10.43
C VAL A 208 8.05 8.72 -11.89
N HIS A 209 8.42 7.81 -12.79
CA HIS A 209 8.17 7.93 -14.22
C HIS A 209 7.20 6.86 -14.71
N ARG A 210 6.31 7.24 -15.63
CA ARG A 210 5.48 6.28 -16.36
C ARG A 210 6.35 5.34 -17.18
N ASN A 211 6.06 4.04 -17.15
CA ASN A 211 6.71 3.09 -18.03
C ASN A 211 5.83 2.81 -19.25
N ILE A 212 6.25 3.35 -20.39
CA ILE A 212 5.54 3.18 -21.66
C ILE A 212 5.64 1.74 -22.15
N PHE A 213 6.73 1.04 -21.84
CA PHE A 213 7.03 -0.31 -22.36
C PHE A 213 6.42 -1.44 -21.51
N SER A 214 6.61 -1.45 -20.18
CA SER A 214 6.12 -2.56 -19.33
C SER A 214 4.66 -2.42 -18.89
N ASP A 215 4.14 -1.19 -18.89
CA ASP A 215 2.80 -0.89 -18.39
C ASP A 215 1.90 -0.26 -19.46
N LEU A 216 2.31 -0.33 -20.75
CA LEU A 216 1.56 0.18 -21.90
C LEU A 216 1.14 1.66 -21.74
N GLY A 217 1.96 2.45 -21.04
CA GLY A 217 1.70 3.88 -20.77
C GLY A 217 0.83 4.17 -19.55
N ILE A 218 0.34 3.14 -18.84
CA ILE A 218 -0.42 3.27 -17.59
C ILE A 218 0.55 3.36 -16.41
N THR A 219 0.29 4.22 -15.44
CA THR A 219 1.02 4.18 -14.16
C THR A 219 0.44 3.05 -13.30
N THR A 220 1.27 2.06 -12.95
CA THR A 220 0.87 0.97 -12.03
C THR A 220 1.53 1.11 -10.66
N PRO A 221 0.91 0.63 -9.57
CA PRO A 221 1.53 0.58 -8.24
C PRO A 221 2.94 -0.03 -8.26
N LYS A 222 3.11 -1.11 -9.03
CA LYS A 222 4.40 -1.79 -9.21
C LYS A 222 5.45 -0.90 -9.88
N GLN A 223 5.05 -0.10 -10.87
CA GLN A 223 5.94 0.86 -11.52
C GLN A 223 6.30 2.04 -10.62
N VAL A 224 5.38 2.51 -9.77
CA VAL A 224 5.68 3.54 -8.76
C VAL A 224 6.73 3.00 -7.78
N ALA A 225 6.52 1.81 -7.23
CA ALA A 225 7.47 1.15 -6.34
C ALA A 225 8.84 0.95 -7.01
N ARG A 226 8.86 0.42 -8.24
CA ARG A 226 10.09 0.22 -9.02
C ARG A 226 10.85 1.52 -9.27
N SER A 227 10.13 2.60 -9.61
CA SER A 227 10.75 3.91 -9.87
C SER A 227 11.34 4.48 -8.59
N LEU A 228 10.61 4.39 -7.48
CA LEU A 228 11.05 4.88 -6.19
C LEU A 228 12.29 4.14 -5.68
N THR A 229 12.32 2.81 -5.77
CA THR A 229 13.51 2.01 -5.44
C THR A 229 14.70 2.42 -6.30
N LYS A 230 14.51 2.56 -7.62
CA LYS A 230 15.59 2.98 -8.53
C LYS A 230 16.07 4.41 -8.27
N TYR A 231 15.18 5.30 -7.82
CA TYR A 231 15.52 6.66 -7.44
C TYR A 231 16.36 6.66 -6.16
N ALA A 232 15.96 5.90 -5.14
CA ALA A 232 16.71 5.73 -3.90
C ALA A 232 18.11 5.12 -4.14
N ASP A 233 18.23 4.11 -5.01
CA ASP A 233 19.52 3.52 -5.38
C ASP A 233 20.51 4.54 -5.99
N ARG A 234 19.99 5.62 -6.60
CA ARG A 234 20.79 6.71 -7.19
C ARG A 234 21.09 7.85 -6.22
N HIS A 235 20.37 7.93 -5.10
CA HIS A 235 20.47 8.99 -4.11
C HIS A 235 20.68 8.35 -2.72
N PRO A 236 21.90 7.85 -2.44
CA PRO A 236 22.20 7.11 -1.21
C PRO A 236 22.17 7.99 0.06
N ASP A 237 22.06 9.30 -0.10
CA ASP A 237 21.82 10.27 0.95
C ASP A 237 20.37 10.25 1.47
N LEU A 238 19.44 9.66 0.73
CA LEU A 238 18.05 9.49 1.14
C LEU A 238 17.90 8.29 2.07
N ASN A 239 17.19 8.48 3.18
CA ASN A 239 16.77 7.36 4.03
C ASN A 239 15.58 6.67 3.37
N PHE A 240 15.84 5.51 2.76
CA PHE A 240 14.85 4.65 2.12
C PHE A 240 14.80 3.30 2.84
N SER A 241 13.60 2.86 3.18
CA SER A 241 13.38 1.56 3.80
C SER A 241 12.14 0.88 3.22
N THR A 242 12.05 -0.43 3.41
CA THR A 242 10.90 -1.21 2.96
C THR A 242 10.39 -2.12 4.07
N PHE A 243 9.07 -2.13 4.26
CA PHE A 243 8.39 -2.97 5.23
C PHE A 243 7.23 -3.74 4.58
N MET A 244 6.69 -4.72 5.29
CA MET A 244 5.59 -5.54 4.87
C MET A 244 4.57 -5.67 6.00
N ILE A 245 3.33 -5.30 5.71
CA ILE A 245 2.19 -5.49 6.60
C ILE A 245 1.54 -6.83 6.27
N PRO A 246 1.50 -7.78 7.22
CA PRO A 246 0.96 -9.10 6.95
C PRO A 246 -0.56 -9.05 6.83
N GLN A 247 -1.10 -9.85 5.90
CA GLN A 247 -2.53 -10.13 5.87
C GLN A 247 -2.94 -10.88 7.13
N VAL A 248 -4.00 -10.43 7.80
CA VAL A 248 -4.55 -11.03 9.03
C VAL A 248 -4.73 -12.55 8.84
N PRO A 249 -4.22 -13.40 9.75
CA PRO A 249 -4.39 -14.84 9.66
C PRO A 249 -5.86 -15.26 9.80
N GLY A 250 -6.23 -16.46 9.32
CA GLY A 250 -7.56 -17.02 9.53
C GLY A 250 -8.14 -17.68 8.28
N SER A 251 -9.47 -17.70 8.17
CA SER A 251 -10.19 -18.38 7.08
C SER A 251 -10.55 -17.46 5.90
N ILE A 252 -10.08 -16.21 5.92
CA ILE A 252 -10.23 -15.25 4.82
C ILE A 252 -9.37 -15.69 3.62
N LYS A 253 -9.85 -15.40 2.41
CA LYS A 253 -9.15 -15.68 1.16
C LYS A 253 -7.74 -15.06 1.17
N ARG A 254 -6.72 -15.87 0.89
CA ARG A 254 -5.33 -15.40 0.91
C ARG A 254 -4.97 -14.58 -0.32
N SER A 255 -4.11 -13.59 -0.06
CA SER A 255 -3.41 -12.76 -1.03
C SER A 255 -2.66 -13.54 -2.12
N HIS A 256 -2.48 -12.93 -3.28
CA HIS A 256 -1.70 -13.43 -4.42
C HIS A 256 -0.76 -12.33 -4.98
N PRO A 257 0.48 -12.66 -5.40
CA PRO A 257 1.46 -11.67 -5.85
C PRO A 257 0.94 -10.61 -6.84
N ILE A 258 1.41 -9.36 -6.68
CA ILE A 258 1.07 -8.24 -7.56
C ILE A 258 1.83 -8.36 -8.88
N ASP A 259 1.08 -8.39 -9.98
CA ASP A 259 1.59 -8.43 -11.33
C ASP A 259 1.47 -7.04 -11.98
N GLY A 260 2.46 -6.64 -12.78
CA GLY A 260 2.34 -5.45 -13.67
C GLY A 260 1.44 -5.76 -14.87
N VAL A 261 1.04 -4.76 -15.68
CA VAL A 261 0.11 -4.97 -16.82
C VAL A 261 0.60 -6.06 -17.75
N LEU A 262 1.84 -5.94 -18.25
CA LEU A 262 2.41 -6.91 -19.18
C LEU A 262 2.58 -8.29 -18.55
N GLU A 263 2.96 -8.35 -17.27
CA GLU A 263 3.08 -9.60 -16.52
C GLU A 263 1.74 -10.31 -16.38
N SER A 264 0.65 -9.58 -16.14
CA SER A 264 -0.69 -10.13 -16.08
C SER A 264 -1.20 -10.62 -17.42
N VAL A 265 -0.89 -9.91 -18.52
CA VAL A 265 -1.20 -10.37 -19.88
C VAL A 265 -0.46 -11.68 -20.18
N VAL A 266 0.83 -11.75 -19.87
CA VAL A 266 1.67 -12.93 -20.14
C VAL A 266 1.34 -14.12 -19.25
N LYS A 267 1.08 -13.91 -17.95
CA LYS A 267 0.81 -15.00 -17.00
C LYS A 267 -0.63 -15.52 -17.06
N SER A 268 -1.59 -14.71 -17.48
CA SER A 268 -2.99 -15.11 -17.51
C SER A 268 -3.35 -15.80 -18.81
N LYS A 269 -3.71 -17.09 -18.73
CA LYS A 269 -4.25 -17.85 -19.88
C LYS A 269 -5.45 -17.16 -20.54
N LYS A 270 -6.24 -16.41 -19.76
CA LYS A 270 -7.40 -15.65 -20.26
C LYS A 270 -7.00 -14.59 -21.29
N TYR A 271 -5.78 -14.04 -21.20
CA TYR A 271 -5.31 -12.97 -22.07
C TYR A 271 -4.30 -13.49 -23.11
N VAL A 272 -3.29 -14.27 -22.68
CA VAL A 272 -2.23 -14.73 -23.61
C VAL A 272 -2.73 -15.73 -24.64
N VAL A 273 -3.71 -16.60 -24.32
CA VAL A 273 -4.17 -17.63 -25.26
C VAL A 273 -4.95 -17.02 -26.43
N PRO A 274 -5.97 -16.16 -26.20
CA PRO A 274 -6.61 -15.47 -27.32
C PRO A 274 -5.61 -14.62 -28.12
N LEU A 275 -4.69 -13.93 -27.45
CA LEU A 275 -3.68 -13.10 -28.11
C LEU A 275 -2.74 -13.93 -28.99
N ALA A 276 -2.23 -15.07 -28.50
CA ALA A 276 -1.35 -15.94 -29.25
C ALA A 276 -2.04 -16.64 -30.44
N VAL A 277 -3.37 -16.75 -30.42
CA VAL A 277 -4.16 -17.29 -31.54
C VAL A 277 -4.44 -16.21 -32.59
N LEU A 278 -4.74 -14.98 -32.16
CA LEU A 278 -5.12 -13.89 -33.06
C LEU A 278 -3.91 -13.13 -33.62
N ASP A 279 -2.87 -12.95 -32.81
CA ASP A 279 -1.65 -12.19 -33.14
C ASP A 279 -0.42 -12.82 -32.42
N PRO A 280 0.14 -13.91 -32.99
CA PRO A 280 1.27 -14.63 -32.41
C PRO A 280 2.52 -13.77 -32.24
N GLU A 281 2.78 -12.84 -33.17
CA GLU A 281 3.93 -11.93 -33.14
C GLU A 281 3.83 -10.96 -31.97
N VAL A 282 2.66 -10.35 -31.74
CA VAL A 282 2.42 -9.49 -30.58
C VAL A 282 2.53 -10.27 -29.27
N ALA A 283 1.98 -11.49 -29.21
CA ALA A 283 2.10 -12.35 -28.03
C ALA A 283 3.57 -12.68 -27.71
N ALA A 284 4.37 -13.04 -28.72
CA ALA A 284 5.79 -13.30 -28.56
C ALA A 284 6.55 -12.05 -28.11
N GLY A 285 6.26 -10.89 -28.70
CA GLY A 285 6.84 -9.60 -28.30
C GLY A 285 6.55 -9.26 -26.84
N PHE A 286 5.32 -9.49 -26.37
CA PHE A 286 4.93 -9.27 -24.98
C PHE A 286 5.65 -10.21 -24.01
N VAL A 287 5.83 -11.48 -24.39
CA VAL A 287 6.62 -12.43 -23.59
C VAL A 287 8.07 -11.98 -23.48
N VAL A 288 8.70 -11.58 -24.59
CA VAL A 288 10.09 -11.10 -24.59
C VAL A 288 10.23 -9.85 -23.71
N ALA A 289 9.35 -8.86 -23.88
CA ALA A 289 9.36 -7.62 -23.09
C ALA A 289 9.15 -7.88 -21.58
N TYR A 290 8.29 -8.85 -21.22
CA TYR A 290 8.14 -9.27 -19.82
C TYR A 290 9.42 -9.89 -19.25
N LEU A 291 10.10 -10.73 -20.04
CA LEU A 291 11.35 -11.38 -19.62
C LEU A 291 12.50 -10.38 -19.43
N THR A 292 12.52 -9.28 -20.18
CA THR A 292 13.58 -8.27 -20.12
C THR A 292 13.36 -7.18 -19.07
N ASP A 293 12.14 -6.62 -18.96
CA ASP A 293 11.90 -5.42 -18.15
C ASP A 293 10.69 -5.52 -17.21
N GLY A 294 9.82 -6.52 -17.37
CA GLY A 294 8.58 -6.65 -16.58
C GLY A 294 8.74 -7.22 -15.16
N ARG A 295 9.96 -7.66 -14.78
CA ARG A 295 10.19 -8.35 -13.50
C ARG A 295 10.57 -7.36 -12.40
N PHE A 296 9.59 -6.96 -11.59
CA PHE A 296 9.84 -6.39 -10.26
C PHE A 296 9.38 -7.37 -9.18
N LYS A 297 10.23 -7.58 -8.18
CA LYS A 297 9.92 -8.39 -7.00
C LYS A 297 10.10 -7.50 -5.78
N ALA A 298 9.10 -7.51 -4.89
CA ALA A 298 9.24 -6.85 -3.59
C ALA A 298 10.47 -7.41 -2.84
N PRO A 299 11.18 -6.59 -2.07
CA PRO A 299 12.36 -7.02 -1.33
C PRO A 299 12.04 -8.21 -0.41
N LYS A 300 12.91 -9.22 -0.40
CA LYS A 300 12.73 -10.42 0.44
C LYS A 300 13.02 -10.15 1.92
N ASP A 301 13.74 -9.08 2.20
CA ASP A 301 14.26 -8.74 3.53
C ASP A 301 13.45 -7.60 4.18
N ALA A 302 12.24 -7.31 3.67
CA ALA A 302 11.37 -6.28 4.23
C ALA A 302 10.97 -6.64 5.67
N ALA A 303 11.12 -5.66 6.58
CA ALA A 303 10.70 -5.82 7.97
C ALA A 303 9.19 -6.09 8.05
N VAL A 304 8.77 -7.00 8.94
CA VAL A 304 7.34 -7.28 9.14
C VAL A 304 6.80 -6.31 10.20
N GLU A 305 5.90 -5.42 9.78
CA GLU A 305 5.32 -4.38 10.64
C GLU A 305 3.80 -4.52 10.65
N VAL A 306 3.21 -4.76 11.82
CA VAL A 306 1.74 -4.82 11.96
C VAL A 306 1.16 -3.42 11.88
N ILE A 307 1.80 -2.48 12.59
CA ILE A 307 1.48 -1.07 12.51
C ILE A 307 2.78 -0.34 12.20
N PRO A 308 2.90 0.24 11.00
CA PRO A 308 4.08 1.01 10.62
C PRO A 308 4.44 2.11 11.63
N GLY A 309 5.70 2.12 12.08
CA GLY A 309 6.19 3.09 13.06
C GLY A 309 5.96 2.72 14.54
N GLU A 310 5.28 1.60 14.83
CA GLU A 310 5.27 1.04 16.19
C GLU A 310 6.26 -0.12 16.34
N PRO A 311 6.96 -0.24 17.48
CA PRO A 311 7.87 -1.35 17.75
C PRO A 311 7.18 -2.72 17.95
N THR A 312 5.86 -2.80 17.75
CA THR A 312 5.06 -4.02 17.95
C THR A 312 5.29 -5.01 16.81
N THR A 313 6.42 -5.73 16.89
CA THR A 313 6.71 -6.88 16.04
C THR A 313 5.87 -8.07 16.50
N MET A 314 5.01 -8.63 15.64
CA MET A 314 4.45 -9.96 15.89
C MET A 314 5.57 -10.99 15.84
N THR A 315 6.04 -11.44 16.99
CA THR A 315 6.83 -12.66 17.14
C THR A 315 5.94 -13.84 16.77
N GLY A 316 5.88 -14.18 15.49
CA GLY A 316 5.01 -15.25 15.00
C GLY A 316 4.76 -15.30 13.50
N ALA A 317 5.50 -14.57 12.66
CA ALA A 317 5.48 -14.82 11.22
C ALA A 317 6.20 -16.15 10.95
N ALA A 318 5.41 -17.22 10.80
CA ALA A 318 5.92 -18.46 10.23
C ALA A 318 6.56 -18.14 8.86
N PRO A 319 7.71 -18.75 8.51
CA PRO A 319 8.32 -18.56 7.20
C PRO A 319 7.30 -18.88 6.10
N ALA A 320 7.33 -18.12 5.02
CA ALA A 320 6.52 -18.39 3.83
C ALA A 320 6.62 -19.88 3.45
N PRO A 321 5.50 -20.63 3.38
CA PRO A 321 5.55 -22.01 2.92
C PRO A 321 5.77 -21.98 1.41
N GLY A 322 7.02 -22.14 0.97
CA GLY A 322 7.35 -22.14 -0.45
C GLY A 322 8.82 -22.28 -0.83
N ALA A 323 9.74 -22.45 0.13
CA ALA A 323 11.16 -22.60 -0.16
C ALA A 323 11.77 -23.76 0.66
N ASP A 324 11.44 -24.99 0.24
CA ASP A 324 12.25 -26.21 0.31
C ASP A 324 11.35 -27.45 0.36
N GLN A 325 10.79 -27.80 -0.80
CA GLN A 325 10.63 -29.21 -1.12
C GLN A 325 11.48 -29.49 -2.35
N VAL A 326 12.78 -29.69 -2.09
CA VAL A 326 13.64 -30.48 -2.96
C VAL A 326 12.90 -31.78 -3.25
N ARG A 327 12.69 -32.06 -4.54
CA ARG A 327 12.07 -33.29 -5.06
C ARG A 327 12.59 -34.50 -4.30
N ARG A 328 11.73 -35.18 -3.55
CA ARG A 328 12.00 -36.57 -3.13
C ARG A 328 11.98 -37.44 -4.40
N PRO A 329 13.02 -38.24 -4.66
CA PRO A 329 12.97 -39.22 -5.75
C PRO A 329 11.85 -40.23 -5.48
N LEU A 330 11.09 -40.58 -6.52
CA LEU A 330 10.10 -41.65 -6.45
C LEU A 330 10.76 -42.98 -5.99
N PRO A 331 10.09 -43.77 -5.13
CA PRO A 331 10.58 -45.09 -4.78
C PRO A 331 10.53 -46.02 -6.00
N ALA A 332 11.57 -46.84 -6.15
CA ALA A 332 11.66 -47.85 -7.21
C ALA A 332 10.53 -48.90 -7.09
N PRO A 333 10.03 -49.44 -8.21
CA PRO A 333 8.97 -50.44 -8.19
C PRO A 333 9.44 -51.73 -7.50
N ALA A 334 8.62 -52.23 -6.58
CA ALA A 334 8.88 -53.47 -5.86
C ALA A 334 8.85 -54.67 -6.81
N ALA A 335 9.85 -55.56 -6.67
CA ALA A 335 9.92 -56.81 -7.42
C ALA A 335 8.82 -57.78 -6.98
N THR A 336 8.13 -58.36 -7.97
CA THR A 336 7.13 -59.41 -7.80
C THR A 336 7.77 -60.70 -7.29
N PRO A 337 7.21 -61.39 -6.28
CA PRO A 337 7.68 -62.73 -5.92
C PRO A 337 7.18 -63.78 -6.92
N ALA A 338 8.06 -64.73 -7.24
CA ALA A 338 7.79 -65.85 -8.14
C ALA A 338 6.74 -66.83 -7.56
N PRO A 339 5.98 -67.54 -8.40
CA PRO A 339 4.99 -68.51 -7.97
C PRO A 339 5.66 -69.80 -7.47
N GLN A 340 5.02 -70.45 -6.50
CA GLN A 340 5.37 -71.81 -6.05
C GLN A 340 4.92 -72.86 -7.06
#